data_AF-A0A524C2P8-F1
#
_entry.id   AF-A0A524C2P8-F1
#
_cell.length_a   1.000
_cell.length_b   1.000
_cell.length_c   1.000
_cell.angle_alpha   90.00
_cell.angle_beta   90.00
_cell.angle_gamma   90.00
#
_symmetry.space_group_name_H-M   'P 1'
#
loop_
_entity.id
_entity.type
_entity.pdbx_description
1 polymer ?
#
loop_
_entity_poly.entity_id
_entity_poly.type
_entity_poly.pdbx_seq_one_letter_code
_entity_poly.pdbx_strand_id
1 'polypeptide(L)'
;MSKNTTMKISKKTLKKLHKLAGKMAAEKGRRVTLEEALLQLLEENEKIKSNLNESKKKEDRKIFLNLLEQKFSGGEPEDYKEYDYEDITGD
;
A
#
# COMPACT_ATOMS: atom_id res chain seq x y z
N MET A 1 2.41 26.91 23.56
CA MET A 1 3.56 26.08 24.00
C MET A 1 3.34 24.65 23.54
N SER A 2 4.28 24.03 22.84
CA SER A 2 4.16 22.62 22.46
C SER A 2 4.11 21.75 23.71
N LYS A 3 3.16 20.81 23.78
CA LYS A 3 3.14 19.78 24.83
C LYS A 3 4.32 18.85 24.60
N ASN A 4 5.41 19.08 25.34
CA ASN A 4 6.60 18.24 25.25
C ASN A 4 6.29 16.87 25.88
N THR A 5 6.16 15.86 25.03
CA THR A 5 5.96 14.47 25.47
C THR A 5 7.33 13.78 25.44
N THR A 6 7.72 13.19 26.57
CA THR A 6 8.97 12.42 26.64
C THR A 6 8.65 10.94 26.51
N MET A 7 9.49 10.21 25.77
CA MET A 7 9.42 8.75 25.66
C MET A 7 10.67 8.13 26.28
N LYS A 8 10.49 7.13 27.14
CA LYS A 8 11.61 6.31 27.63
C LYS A 8 12.00 5.31 26.55
N ILE A 9 13.27 5.32 26.16
CA ILE A 9 13.81 4.42 25.14
C ILE A 9 14.76 3.43 25.82
N SER A 10 14.62 2.15 25.49
CA SER A 10 15.53 1.13 26.02
C SER A 10 16.97 1.34 25.52
N LYS A 11 17.97 0.96 26.33
CA LYS A 11 19.39 1.00 25.94
C LYS A 11 19.66 0.23 24.65
N LYS A 12 18.95 -0.89 24.45
CA LYS A 12 19.02 -1.71 23.23
C LYS A 12 18.54 -0.94 22.00
N THR A 13 17.41 -0.24 22.11
CA THR A 13 16.85 0.58 21.03
C THR A 13 17.77 1.75 20.70
N LEU A 14 18.25 2.47 21.71
CA LEU A 14 19.19 3.58 21.52
C LEU A 14 20.48 3.12 20.81
N LYS A 15 21.04 1.97 21.21
CA LYS A 15 22.22 1.38 20.55
C LYS A 15 21.97 1.06 19.07
N LYS A 16 20.78 0.56 18.71
CA LYS A 16 20.41 0.30 17.31
C LYS A 16 20.29 1.61 16.53
N LEU A 17 19.70 2.63 17.12
CA LEU A 17 19.56 3.97 16.54
C LEU A 17 20.92 4.61 16.24
N HIS A 18 21.87 4.54 17.18
CA HIS A 18 23.24 5.00 16.94
C HIS A 18 23.94 4.24 15.81
N LYS A 19 23.74 2.93 15.71
CA LYS A 19 24.27 2.14 14.58
C LYS A 19 23.70 2.60 13.25
N LEU A 20 22.40 2.89 13.19
CA LEU A 20 21.74 3.41 11.99
C LEU A 20 22.33 4.78 11.60
N ALA A 21 22.38 5.71 12.55
CA ALA A 21 22.96 7.04 12.33
C ALA A 21 24.42 6.96 11.86
N GLY A 22 25.21 6.01 12.39
CA GLY A 22 26.58 5.77 11.94
C GLY A 22 26.66 5.29 10.49
N LYS A 23 25.77 4.38 10.08
CA LYS A 23 25.68 3.94 8.67
C LYS A 23 25.29 5.10 7.75
N MET A 24 24.26 5.86 8.13
CA MET A 24 23.82 7.03 7.38
C MET A 24 24.92 8.10 7.28
N ALA A 25 25.70 8.29 8.34
CA ALA A 25 26.82 9.22 8.34
C ALA A 25 27.93 8.78 7.37
N ALA A 26 28.20 7.48 7.30
CA ALA A 26 29.15 6.92 6.34
C ALA A 26 28.66 7.09 4.89
N GLU A 27 27.38 6.85 4.63
CA GLU A 27 26.77 7.03 3.30
C GLU A 27 26.72 8.50 2.85
N LYS A 28 26.37 9.41 3.76
CA LYS A 28 26.22 10.85 3.46
C LYS A 28 27.53 11.64 3.56
N GLY A 29 28.60 11.04 4.09
CA GLY A 29 29.89 11.71 4.31
C GLY A 29 29.85 12.86 5.33
N ARG A 30 28.81 12.92 6.18
CA ARG A 30 28.62 13.98 7.18
C ARG A 30 28.09 13.43 8.50
N ARG A 31 28.22 14.21 9.58
CA ARG A 31 27.55 13.90 10.85
C ARG A 31 26.03 13.86 10.65
N VAL A 32 25.42 12.86 11.24
CA VAL A 32 23.97 12.60 11.21
C VAL A 32 23.44 12.57 12.64
N THR A 33 22.31 13.22 12.87
CA THR A 33 21.66 13.25 14.19
C THR A 33 20.73 12.05 14.39
N LEU A 34 20.37 11.75 15.64
CA LEU A 34 19.39 10.70 15.93
C LEU A 34 18.00 11.04 15.39
N GLU A 35 17.67 12.32 15.29
CA GLU A 35 16.42 12.80 14.71
C GLU A 35 16.35 12.50 13.21
N GLU A 36 17.42 12.80 12.45
CA GLU A 36 17.50 12.44 11.03
C GLU A 36 17.38 10.93 10.82
N ALA A 37 17.99 10.14 11.70
CA ALA A 37 17.87 8.69 11.69
C ALA A 37 16.43 8.20 11.96
N LEU A 38 15.69 8.87 12.84
CA LEU A 38 14.27 8.56 13.10
C LEU A 38 13.40 8.92 11.90
N LEU A 39 13.61 10.10 11.30
CA LEU A 39 12.85 10.53 10.14
C LEU A 39 13.02 9.58 8.97
N GLN A 40 14.25 9.12 8.69
CA GLN A 40 14.49 8.14 7.64
C GLN A 40 13.75 6.81 7.91
N LEU A 41 13.76 6.32 9.16
CA LEU A 41 13.01 5.10 9.50
C LEU A 41 11.50 5.26 9.30
N LEU A 42 10.95 6.46 9.54
CA LEU A 42 9.54 6.74 9.29
C LEU A 42 9.24 6.74 7.79
N GLU A 43 10.07 7.42 6.99
CA GLU A 43 9.92 7.42 5.53
C GLU A 43 10.04 6.02 4.93
N GLU A 44 10.99 5.20 5.39
CA GLU A 44 11.14 3.82 4.94
C GLU A 44 9.91 2.97 5.28
N ASN A 45 9.34 3.16 6.48
CA ASN A 45 8.12 2.46 6.89
C ASN A 45 6.91 2.86 6.04
N GLU A 46 6.76 4.15 5.72
CA GLU A 46 5.70 4.61 4.82
C GLU A 46 5.84 4.02 3.41
N LYS A 47 7.07 3.98 2.86
CA LYS A 47 7.35 3.34 1.58
C LYS A 47 7.04 1.83 1.58
N ILE A 48 7.33 1.14 2.67
CA ILE A 48 7.00 -0.30 2.80
C ILE A 48 5.47 -0.49 2.78
N LYS A 49 4.71 0.36 3.49
CA LYS A 49 3.24 0.30 3.49
C LYS A 49 2.65 0.61 2.11
N SER A 50 3.17 1.59 1.39
CA SER A 50 2.71 1.89 0.03
C SER A 50 2.96 0.72 -0.91
N ASN A 51 4.14 0.09 -0.83
CA ASN A 51 4.50 -1.06 -1.69
C ASN A 51 3.65 -2.30 -1.38
N LEU A 52 3.31 -2.55 -0.11
CA LEU A 52 2.37 -3.61 0.28
C LEU A 52 0.99 -3.36 -0.32
N ASN A 53 0.53 -2.11 -0.34
CA ASN A 53 -0.74 -1.74 -0.97
C ASN A 53 -0.70 -1.90 -2.49
N GLU A 54 0.42 -1.59 -3.15
CA GLU A 54 0.59 -1.85 -4.59
C GLU A 54 0.57 -3.34 -4.93
N SER A 55 1.20 -4.18 -4.11
CA SER A 55 1.16 -5.63 -4.30
C SER A 55 -0.27 -6.16 -4.23
N LYS A 56 -1.05 -5.72 -3.23
CA LYS A 56 -2.47 -6.07 -3.12
C LYS A 56 -3.29 -5.59 -4.31
N LYS A 57 -3.10 -4.34 -4.75
CA LYS A 57 -3.79 -3.81 -5.94
C LYS A 57 -3.52 -4.61 -7.21
N LYS A 58 -2.29 -5.10 -7.39
CA LYS A 58 -1.95 -5.96 -8.55
C LYS A 58 -2.66 -7.30 -8.46
N GLU A 59 -2.76 -7.87 -7.28
CA GLU A 59 -3.45 -9.13 -7.02
C GLU A 59 -4.96 -8.99 -7.23
N ASP A 60 -5.57 -7.95 -6.66
CA ASP A 60 -6.99 -7.61 -6.84
C ASP A 60 -7.34 -7.36 -8.32
N ARG A 61 -6.48 -6.63 -9.05
CA ARG A 61 -6.66 -6.40 -10.50
C ARG A 61 -6.63 -7.69 -11.30
N LYS A 62 -5.75 -8.63 -10.94
CA LYS A 62 -5.66 -9.95 -11.59
C LYS A 62 -6.93 -10.77 -11.35
N ILE A 63 -7.44 -10.76 -10.12
CA ILE A 63 -8.71 -11.42 -9.77
C ILE A 63 -9.87 -10.81 -10.55
N PHE A 64 -9.94 -9.47 -10.62
CA PHE A 64 -11.00 -8.77 -11.35
C PHE A 64 -11.00 -9.08 -12.85
N LEU A 65 -9.83 -9.09 -13.51
CA LEU A 65 -9.73 -9.46 -14.92
C LEU A 65 -10.16 -10.91 -15.16
N ASN A 66 -9.80 -11.82 -14.25
CA ASN A 66 -10.22 -13.22 -14.34
C ASN A 66 -11.75 -13.38 -14.19
N LEU A 67 -12.40 -12.53 -13.38
CA LEU A 67 -13.86 -12.52 -13.26
C LEU A 67 -14.55 -12.00 -14.54
N LEU A 68 -13.97 -11.01 -15.22
CA LEU A 68 -14.50 -10.52 -16.50
C LEU A 68 -14.35 -11.54 -17.63
N GLU A 69 -13.28 -12.33 -17.62
CA GLU A 69 -13.04 -13.39 -18.61
C GLU A 69 -13.87 -14.65 -18.33
N GLN A 70 -14.46 -14.76 -17.14
CA GLN A 70 -15.29 -15.89 -16.77
C GLN A 70 -16.58 -15.89 -17.59
N LYS A 71 -16.67 -16.82 -18.54
CA LYS A 71 -17.91 -17.11 -19.27
C LYS A 71 -18.83 -17.94 -18.38
N PHE A 72 -20.02 -17.45 -18.11
CA PHE A 72 -21.03 -18.21 -17.38
C PHE A 72 -21.68 -19.21 -18.33
N SER A 73 -21.62 -20.50 -17.98
CA SER A 73 -22.36 -21.54 -18.69
C SER A 73 -23.84 -21.46 -18.28
N GLY A 74 -24.70 -21.07 -19.21
CA GLY A 74 -26.14 -20.93 -18.97
C GLY A 74 -26.80 -19.77 -19.72
N GLY A 75 -26.02 -18.84 -20.28
CA GLY A 75 -26.55 -17.83 -21.19
C GLY A 75 -26.84 -18.47 -22.55
N GLU A 76 -28.10 -18.66 -22.89
CA GLU A 76 -28.48 -18.97 -24.25
C GLU A 76 -28.30 -17.71 -25.12
N PRO A 77 -28.11 -17.83 -26.45
CA PRO A 77 -27.97 -16.67 -27.33
C PRO A 77 -29.11 -15.63 -27.20
N GLU A 78 -30.26 -16.06 -26.68
CA GLU A 78 -31.42 -15.21 -26.38
C GLU A 78 -31.22 -14.30 -25.17
N ASP A 79 -30.40 -14.66 -24.19
CA ASP A 79 -30.13 -13.85 -22.99
C ASP A 79 -29.26 -12.61 -23.28
N TYR A 80 -28.63 -12.58 -24.46
CA TYR A 80 -27.82 -11.47 -24.94
C TYR A 80 -28.53 -10.65 -26.02
N LYS A 81 -29.80 -10.96 -26.34
CA LYS A 81 -30.62 -10.10 -27.19
C LYS A 81 -30.92 -8.82 -26.42
N GLU A 82 -30.58 -7.67 -27.01
CA GLU A 82 -31.09 -6.40 -26.55
C GLU A 82 -32.61 -6.43 -26.73
N TYR A 83 -33.37 -6.11 -25.67
CA TYR A 83 -34.81 -5.96 -25.77
C TYR A 83 -35.11 -4.76 -26.67
N ASP A 84 -35.91 -4.94 -27.70
CA ASP A 84 -36.47 -3.81 -28.41
C ASP A 84 -37.51 -3.15 -27.49
N TYR A 85 -37.64 -1.82 -27.54
CA TYR A 85 -38.57 -1.08 -26.68
C TYR A 85 -40.02 -1.62 -26.77
N GLU A 86 -40.36 -2.18 -27.93
CA GLU A 86 -41.65 -2.78 -28.24
C GLU A 86 -41.91 -4.09 -27.47
N ASP A 87 -40.87 -4.81 -27.02
CA ASP A 87 -40.98 -6.05 -26.23
C ASP A 87 -41.46 -5.79 -24.78
N ILE A 88 -41.38 -4.54 -24.31
CA ILE A 88 -41.70 -4.14 -22.93
C ILE A 88 -43.17 -3.67 -22.83
N THR A 89 -43.77 -3.27 -23.95
CA THR A 89 -45.19 -2.92 -24.03
C THR A 89 -46.02 -4.14 -24.38
N GLY A 90 -46.32 -4.96 -23.36
CA GLY A 90 -47.40 -5.93 -23.43
C GLY A 90 -48.77 -5.24 -23.38
N ASP A 91 -49.68 -5.66 -24.24
CA ASP A 91 -51.13 -5.36 -24.14
C ASP A 91 -51.73 -5.89 -22.83
#